data_AF-A0A958F8U6-F1
#
_entry.id   AF-A0A958F8U6-F1
#
_cell.length_a   1.000
_cell.length_b   1.000
_cell.length_c   1.000
_cell.angle_alpha   90.00
_cell.angle_beta   90.00
_cell.angle_gamma   90.00
#
_symmetry.space_group_name_H-M   'P 1'
#
loop_
_entity.id
_entity.type
_entity.pdbx_description
1 polymer ?
#
loop_
_entity_poly.entity_id
_entity_poly.type
_entity_poly.pdbx_seq_one_letter_code
_entity_poly.pdbx_strand_id
1 'polypeptide(L)'
;MKNAKVISIAFQVLIAVFFSQNTAFAKSYKSVYDSLIFQVKVADYLLTADNLEGHIIWRETPIVESLLNMYEKTRDVKYLDYGAKHVAAIMKKENLLAGRPDSDGVMRRGWQTGAHYTFSLKDTLYDENGSAFLEIQGIRRADNNFTTVEFRPTGDAGFTLVVKNDKNKYTKEYDDLTVDNVEGTINQKIGFDSYLVVRKLGKSIAQTPITKRLVPQRVTLTTFHTPKILSALIRFVVIVREAQLAEYQPLADELSDFAREIVTSYDNLWNKKGYIINHPKLAYAFAGVEVPFNILADHGRCYLYMYLVTQDEKYLKRLDKISDFIFKSYREKDGKLIIPYAYGKFYSGWTNCDKYHYRNHSGSKHLEDNSHYTAQIMFIYDMMKYEYGYIDTFRDKVLTLLQQSLRQDGISYYIDGSGDRTFNPAAGFYILLTMFDPALQQACERIVHNLALQDRAGTGELLPISNVMLMRGW
;
A
#
# COMPACT_ATOMS: atom_id res chain seq x y z
N MET A 1 -3.66 -18.53 -11.29
CA MET A 1 -2.51 -18.70 -10.35
C MET A 1 -1.15 -18.87 -11.03
N LYS A 2 -1.00 -19.51 -12.21
CA LYS A 2 0.31 -19.63 -12.90
C LYS A 2 0.89 -18.28 -13.35
N ASN A 3 0.07 -17.31 -13.77
CA ASN A 3 0.56 -16.02 -14.31
C ASN A 3 1.07 -15.06 -13.23
N ALA A 4 0.54 -15.11 -12.00
CA ALA A 4 1.01 -14.28 -10.88
C ALA A 4 2.44 -14.65 -10.42
N LYS A 5 2.87 -15.90 -10.68
CA LYS A 5 4.20 -16.41 -10.32
C LYS A 5 5.32 -15.81 -11.16
N VAL A 6 5.03 -15.40 -12.40
CA VAL A 6 6.06 -14.89 -13.31
C VAL A 6 6.33 -13.39 -13.11
N ILE A 7 5.33 -12.65 -12.60
CA ILE A 7 5.42 -11.18 -12.36
C ILE A 7 6.51 -10.81 -11.35
N SER A 8 6.60 -11.68 -10.36
CA SER A 8 7.48 -11.64 -9.20
C SER A 8 8.98 -11.66 -9.54
N ILE A 9 9.39 -12.48 -10.51
CA ILE A 9 10.81 -12.70 -10.84
C ILE A 9 11.37 -11.50 -11.64
N ALA A 10 10.51 -10.81 -12.41
CA ALA A 10 10.92 -9.73 -13.31
C ALA A 10 11.58 -8.58 -12.54
N PHE A 11 11.03 -8.25 -11.38
CA PHE A 11 11.35 -7.02 -10.66
C PHE A 11 12.66 -7.07 -9.84
N GLN A 12 13.15 -8.25 -9.45
CA GLN A 12 14.41 -8.34 -8.67
C GLN A 12 15.66 -8.39 -9.53
N VAL A 13 15.55 -9.09 -10.65
CA VAL A 13 16.56 -9.13 -11.71
C VAL A 13 16.91 -7.71 -12.15
N LEU A 14 15.88 -6.88 -12.29
CA LEU A 14 15.86 -5.46 -12.63
C LEU A 14 16.87 -4.57 -11.91
N ILE A 15 17.07 -4.85 -10.62
CA ILE A 15 17.81 -3.97 -9.72
C ILE A 15 19.29 -4.37 -9.73
N ALA A 16 19.61 -5.66 -9.83
CA ALA A 16 21.00 -6.11 -9.98
C ALA A 16 21.61 -5.74 -11.35
N VAL A 17 20.79 -5.49 -12.40
CA VAL A 17 21.25 -4.85 -13.67
C VAL A 17 21.93 -3.51 -13.41
N PHE A 18 21.44 -2.78 -12.41
CA PHE A 18 21.49 -1.33 -12.39
C PHE A 18 22.82 -0.77 -11.86
N PHE A 19 23.48 -1.53 -10.98
CA PHE A 19 24.66 -1.07 -10.27
C PHE A 19 25.90 -1.92 -10.45
N SER A 20 25.77 -3.16 -10.96
CA SER A 20 26.96 -4.00 -11.18
C SER A 20 27.93 -3.38 -12.19
N GLN A 21 29.14 -3.06 -11.73
CA GLN A 21 30.24 -2.67 -12.63
C GLN A 21 30.80 -3.87 -13.42
N ASN A 22 30.35 -5.10 -13.12
CA ASN A 22 30.69 -6.27 -13.88
C ASN A 22 29.79 -6.37 -15.12
N THR A 23 30.33 -6.00 -16.27
CA THR A 23 29.61 -5.92 -17.56
C THR A 23 29.00 -7.24 -18.02
N ALA A 24 29.54 -8.39 -17.61
CA ALA A 24 28.95 -9.71 -17.88
C ALA A 24 27.72 -9.97 -16.99
N PHE A 25 27.76 -9.50 -15.75
CA PHE A 25 26.68 -9.62 -14.77
C PHE A 25 25.51 -8.70 -15.11
N ALA A 26 25.77 -7.44 -15.48
CA ALA A 26 24.72 -6.51 -15.92
C ALA A 26 23.98 -6.99 -17.19
N LYS A 27 24.70 -7.61 -18.15
CA LYS A 27 24.10 -8.19 -19.36
C LYS A 27 23.18 -9.38 -19.05
N SER A 28 23.54 -10.23 -18.09
CA SER A 28 22.72 -11.39 -17.73
C SER A 28 21.40 -10.97 -17.09
N TYR A 29 21.39 -9.99 -16.18
CA TYR A 29 20.15 -9.52 -15.58
C TYR A 29 19.26 -8.76 -16.56
N LYS A 30 19.81 -7.91 -17.46
CA LYS A 30 18.98 -7.21 -18.44
C LYS A 30 18.21 -8.21 -19.31
N SER A 31 18.89 -9.28 -19.73
CA SER A 31 18.27 -10.37 -20.50
C SER A 31 17.17 -11.07 -19.71
N VAL A 32 17.40 -11.35 -18.42
CA VAL A 32 16.37 -11.97 -17.58
C VAL A 32 15.18 -11.01 -17.37
N TYR A 33 15.42 -9.70 -17.22
CA TYR A 33 14.35 -8.70 -17.11
C TYR A 33 13.53 -8.63 -18.39
N ASP A 34 14.21 -8.52 -19.53
CA ASP A 34 13.59 -8.49 -20.86
C ASP A 34 12.73 -9.75 -21.09
N SER A 35 13.22 -10.93 -20.68
CA SER A 35 12.44 -12.17 -20.76
C SER A 35 11.18 -12.11 -19.92
N LEU A 36 11.26 -11.62 -18.69
CA LEU A 36 10.14 -11.64 -17.77
C LEU A 36 9.08 -10.60 -18.10
N ILE A 37 9.47 -9.38 -18.46
CA ILE A 37 8.52 -8.33 -18.84
C ILE A 37 7.95 -8.58 -20.24
N PHE A 38 8.79 -8.85 -21.24
CA PHE A 38 8.35 -8.83 -22.64
C PHE A 38 7.98 -10.21 -23.17
N GLN A 39 8.65 -11.30 -22.75
CA GLN A 39 8.39 -12.63 -23.33
C GLN A 39 7.24 -13.34 -22.61
N VAL A 40 7.18 -13.25 -21.27
CA VAL A 40 6.12 -13.93 -20.50
C VAL A 40 4.84 -13.10 -20.39
N LYS A 41 4.82 -11.86 -20.91
CA LYS A 41 3.64 -10.97 -20.92
C LYS A 41 2.99 -10.82 -19.54
N VAL A 42 3.82 -10.91 -18.52
CA VAL A 42 3.52 -10.71 -17.11
C VAL A 42 2.75 -9.41 -16.88
N ALA A 43 3.22 -8.38 -17.55
CA ALA A 43 2.76 -7.04 -17.35
C ALA A 43 1.47 -6.79 -18.15
N ASP A 44 1.29 -7.43 -19.32
CA ASP A 44 0.04 -7.37 -20.08
C ASP A 44 -1.20 -7.78 -19.25
N TYR A 45 -1.07 -8.75 -18.33
CA TYR A 45 -2.17 -9.14 -17.43
C TYR A 45 -2.65 -7.98 -16.54
N LEU A 46 -1.75 -7.08 -16.15
CA LEU A 46 -2.07 -5.96 -15.28
C LEU A 46 -2.74 -4.82 -16.02
N LEU A 47 -2.62 -4.74 -17.35
CA LEU A 47 -3.29 -3.71 -18.16
C LEU A 47 -4.81 -3.73 -18.00
N THR A 48 -5.41 -4.86 -17.63
CA THR A 48 -6.86 -4.98 -17.40
C THR A 48 -7.26 -5.06 -15.93
N ALA A 49 -6.31 -5.21 -15.01
CA ALA A 49 -6.57 -5.33 -13.58
C ALA A 49 -6.96 -3.97 -12.97
N ASP A 50 -7.89 -3.95 -12.02
CA ASP A 50 -8.26 -2.74 -11.27
C ASP A 50 -7.63 -2.69 -9.87
N ASN A 51 -7.98 -1.67 -9.07
CA ASN A 51 -7.41 -1.49 -7.73
C ASN A 51 -8.26 -2.07 -6.59
N LEU A 52 -9.32 -2.85 -6.87
CA LEU A 52 -10.21 -3.38 -5.83
C LEU A 52 -9.48 -4.30 -4.86
N GLU A 53 -8.54 -5.10 -5.37
CA GLU A 53 -7.62 -5.94 -4.58
C GLU A 53 -6.22 -5.32 -4.45
N GLY A 54 -6.08 -4.02 -4.78
CA GLY A 54 -4.81 -3.32 -4.76
C GLY A 54 -3.85 -3.71 -5.90
N HIS A 55 -4.32 -4.26 -7.02
CA HIS A 55 -3.41 -4.66 -8.11
C HIS A 55 -2.70 -3.48 -8.77
N ILE A 56 -3.34 -2.31 -8.87
CA ILE A 56 -2.66 -1.13 -9.44
C ILE A 56 -1.52 -0.71 -8.51
N ILE A 57 -1.83 -0.33 -7.27
CA ILE A 57 -0.83 0.20 -6.32
C ILE A 57 0.29 -0.81 -6.01
N TRP A 58 -0.06 -2.09 -5.82
CA TRP A 58 0.87 -3.10 -5.32
C TRP A 58 1.42 -4.02 -6.43
N ARG A 59 1.10 -3.80 -7.71
CA ARG A 59 1.68 -4.60 -8.80
C ARG A 59 2.00 -3.77 -10.03
N GLU A 60 1.00 -3.05 -10.55
CA GLU A 60 1.20 -2.29 -11.79
C GLU A 60 2.10 -1.07 -11.57
N THR A 61 1.91 -0.34 -10.48
CA THR A 61 2.70 0.86 -10.14
C THR A 61 4.19 0.56 -10.06
N PRO A 62 4.67 -0.47 -9.34
CA PRO A 62 6.10 -0.66 -9.29
C PRO A 62 6.65 -1.30 -10.58
N ILE A 63 5.83 -1.92 -11.46
CA ILE A 63 6.26 -2.25 -12.84
C ILE A 63 6.48 -0.97 -13.66
N VAL A 64 5.62 0.03 -13.52
CA VAL A 64 5.85 1.34 -14.16
C VAL A 64 7.18 1.93 -13.68
N GLU A 65 7.39 2.02 -12.36
CA GLU A 65 8.66 2.50 -11.78
C GLU A 65 9.88 1.75 -12.34
N SER A 66 9.73 0.44 -12.56
CA SER A 66 10.78 -0.41 -13.07
C SER A 66 11.12 -0.18 -14.54
N LEU A 67 10.10 0.05 -15.37
CA LEU A 67 10.27 0.41 -16.77
C LEU A 67 10.92 1.79 -16.91
N LEU A 68 10.49 2.75 -16.08
CA LEU A 68 11.09 4.09 -16.03
C LEU A 68 12.56 4.03 -15.62
N ASN A 69 12.88 3.25 -14.57
CA ASN A 69 14.26 2.95 -14.19
C ASN A 69 15.05 2.42 -15.40
N MET A 70 14.56 1.37 -16.05
CA MET A 70 15.29 0.75 -17.16
C MET A 70 15.52 1.73 -18.33
N TYR A 71 14.55 2.60 -18.64
CA TYR A 71 14.75 3.67 -19.59
C TYR A 71 15.86 4.64 -19.14
N GLU A 72 15.81 5.16 -17.92
CA GLU A 72 16.83 6.12 -17.44
C GLU A 72 18.25 5.54 -17.49
N LYS A 73 18.39 4.24 -17.18
CA LYS A 73 19.69 3.56 -17.18
C LYS A 73 20.22 3.23 -18.57
N THR A 74 19.35 2.77 -19.47
CA THR A 74 19.76 2.22 -20.77
C THR A 74 19.51 3.15 -21.94
N ARG A 75 18.64 4.14 -21.76
CA ARG A 75 18.07 5.01 -22.79
C ARG A 75 17.37 4.25 -23.92
N ASP A 76 17.03 2.99 -23.70
CA ASP A 76 16.30 2.14 -24.64
C ASP A 76 14.81 2.45 -24.57
N VAL A 77 14.29 3.11 -25.61
CA VAL A 77 12.90 3.60 -25.69
C VAL A 77 11.85 2.50 -25.58
N LYS A 78 12.21 1.23 -25.85
CA LYS A 78 11.27 0.11 -25.72
C LYS A 78 10.68 0.00 -24.30
N TYR A 79 11.45 0.37 -23.27
CA TYR A 79 10.96 0.36 -21.88
C TYR A 79 9.97 1.48 -21.65
N LEU A 80 10.20 2.64 -22.28
CA LEU A 80 9.30 3.78 -22.20
C LEU A 80 8.01 3.56 -22.98
N ASP A 81 8.07 2.94 -24.17
CA ASP A 81 6.90 2.49 -24.93
C ASP A 81 5.97 1.62 -24.09
N TYR A 82 6.56 0.67 -23.39
CA TYR A 82 5.83 -0.27 -22.56
C TYR A 82 5.34 0.41 -21.27
N GLY A 83 6.14 1.30 -20.68
CA GLY A 83 5.73 2.15 -19.56
C GLY A 83 4.54 3.04 -19.90
N ALA A 84 4.55 3.69 -21.06
CA ALA A 84 3.47 4.54 -21.55
C ALA A 84 2.14 3.78 -21.67
N LYS A 85 2.17 2.53 -22.13
CA LYS A 85 0.97 1.66 -22.18
C LYS A 85 0.37 1.44 -20.79
N HIS A 86 1.21 1.16 -19.80
CA HIS A 86 0.77 1.01 -18.42
C HIS A 86 0.26 2.31 -17.80
N VAL A 87 0.97 3.41 -18.02
CA VAL A 87 0.56 4.75 -17.56
C VAL A 87 -0.85 5.07 -18.08
N ALA A 88 -1.07 4.95 -19.38
CA ALA A 88 -2.37 5.20 -20.00
C ALA A 88 -3.45 4.23 -19.49
N ALA A 89 -3.11 2.95 -19.29
CA ALA A 89 -4.05 1.96 -18.75
C ALA A 89 -4.46 2.29 -17.30
N ILE A 90 -3.52 2.70 -16.45
CA ILE A 90 -3.80 3.11 -15.06
C ILE A 90 -4.69 4.35 -15.04
N MET A 91 -4.42 5.35 -15.88
CA MET A 91 -5.24 6.57 -15.98
C MET A 91 -6.70 6.22 -16.29
N LYS A 92 -6.94 5.38 -17.32
CA LYS A 92 -8.31 4.96 -17.71
C LYS A 92 -9.08 4.24 -16.61
N LYS A 93 -8.39 3.65 -15.63
CA LYS A 93 -8.98 2.95 -14.49
C LYS A 93 -9.27 3.87 -13.29
N GLU A 94 -8.90 5.14 -13.37
CA GLU A 94 -9.28 6.14 -12.36
C GLU A 94 -10.81 6.21 -12.25
N ASN A 95 -11.32 6.39 -11.04
CA ASN A 95 -12.74 6.25 -10.75
C ASN A 95 -13.65 7.16 -11.58
N LEU A 96 -13.29 8.43 -11.77
CA LEU A 96 -14.10 9.35 -12.56
C LEU A 96 -14.14 8.92 -14.03
N LEU A 97 -12.98 8.58 -14.61
CA LEU A 97 -12.88 8.13 -16.00
C LEU A 97 -13.55 6.77 -16.24
N ALA A 98 -13.50 5.88 -15.26
CA ALA A 98 -14.13 4.56 -15.31
C ALA A 98 -15.62 4.57 -14.91
N GLY A 99 -16.17 5.72 -14.50
CA GLY A 99 -17.57 5.83 -14.05
C GLY A 99 -17.86 4.98 -12.80
N ARG A 100 -16.96 4.98 -11.81
CA ARG A 100 -17.05 4.12 -10.62
C ARG A 100 -17.27 4.95 -9.35
N PRO A 101 -18.51 5.13 -8.88
CA PRO A 101 -18.76 5.78 -7.61
C PRO A 101 -18.30 4.86 -6.47
N ASP A 102 -17.88 5.45 -5.37
CA ASP A 102 -17.64 4.69 -4.14
C ASP A 102 -18.94 4.33 -3.41
N SER A 103 -18.83 3.67 -2.26
CA SER A 103 -19.97 3.19 -1.48
C SER A 103 -20.91 4.29 -0.97
N ASP A 104 -20.49 5.56 -0.97
CA ASP A 104 -21.35 6.70 -0.66
C ASP A 104 -22.07 7.26 -1.90
N GLY A 105 -21.88 6.64 -3.06
CA GLY A 105 -22.39 7.13 -4.35
C GLY A 105 -21.60 8.31 -4.92
N VAL A 106 -20.44 8.66 -4.34
CA VAL A 106 -19.65 9.81 -4.76
C VAL A 106 -18.57 9.39 -5.76
N MET A 107 -18.45 10.13 -6.87
CA MET A 107 -17.35 9.97 -7.83
C MET A 107 -16.09 10.68 -7.31
N ARG A 108 -15.41 10.09 -6.32
CA ARG A 108 -14.15 10.63 -5.79
C ARG A 108 -12.98 10.28 -6.72
N ARG A 109 -12.13 11.28 -6.97
CA ARG A 109 -10.90 11.11 -7.77
C ARG A 109 -9.93 10.14 -7.09
N GLY A 110 -9.32 9.26 -7.90
CA GLY A 110 -8.34 8.26 -7.50
C GLY A 110 -8.74 6.84 -7.91
N TRP A 111 -8.20 5.83 -7.21
CA TRP A 111 -8.45 4.43 -7.53
C TRP A 111 -9.04 3.70 -6.32
N GLN A 112 -10.31 3.29 -6.44
CA GLN A 112 -11.02 2.58 -5.37
C GLN A 112 -10.37 1.23 -5.00
N THR A 113 -10.49 0.86 -3.73
CA THR A 113 -10.24 -0.49 -3.21
C THR A 113 -11.56 -1.08 -2.72
N GLY A 114 -11.70 -2.40 -2.70
CA GLY A 114 -12.94 -3.10 -2.37
C GLY A 114 -12.76 -4.49 -1.80
N ALA A 115 -11.63 -4.76 -1.15
CA ALA A 115 -11.37 -6.03 -0.47
C ALA A 115 -10.44 -5.80 0.73
N HIS A 116 -9.24 -5.30 0.41
CA HIS A 116 -8.29 -4.87 1.41
C HIS A 116 -8.67 -3.50 1.95
N TYR A 117 -8.52 -3.32 3.26
CA TYR A 117 -8.67 -2.06 3.99
C TYR A 117 -10.10 -1.61 4.32
N THR A 118 -11.12 -2.03 3.57
CA THR A 118 -12.48 -1.50 3.72
C THR A 118 -13.37 -2.32 4.64
N PHE A 119 -14.30 -1.65 5.31
CA PHE A 119 -15.41 -2.32 6.00
C PHE A 119 -16.33 -3.03 5.00
N SER A 120 -17.22 -3.90 5.47
CA SER A 120 -18.29 -4.44 4.63
C SER A 120 -19.44 -3.45 4.45
N LEU A 121 -20.23 -3.65 3.40
CA LEU A 121 -21.59 -3.17 3.32
C LEU A 121 -22.36 -3.70 4.54
N LYS A 122 -23.31 -2.89 5.00
CA LYS A 122 -24.29 -3.32 6.00
C LYS A 122 -25.23 -4.33 5.33
N ASP A 123 -25.48 -5.45 5.99
CA ASP A 123 -26.45 -6.46 5.54
C ASP A 123 -27.52 -6.61 6.62
N THR A 124 -28.75 -6.89 6.20
CA THR A 124 -29.90 -7.03 7.09
C THR A 124 -30.36 -8.48 7.13
N LEU A 125 -30.63 -8.98 8.33
CA LEU A 125 -31.28 -10.25 8.60
C LEU A 125 -32.77 -9.99 8.81
N TYR A 126 -33.59 -10.84 8.20
CA TYR A 126 -35.04 -10.77 8.21
C TYR A 126 -35.63 -12.05 8.80
N ASP A 127 -36.75 -11.94 9.50
CA ASP A 127 -37.52 -13.09 9.99
C ASP A 127 -38.38 -13.72 8.87
N GLU A 128 -39.14 -14.74 9.20
CA GLU A 128 -40.03 -15.46 8.29
C GLU A 128 -41.13 -14.57 7.66
N ASN A 129 -41.47 -13.47 8.32
CA ASN A 129 -42.46 -12.51 7.85
C ASN A 129 -41.84 -11.38 7.02
N GLY A 130 -40.52 -11.43 6.77
CA GLY A 130 -39.79 -10.38 6.06
C GLY A 130 -39.54 -9.13 6.91
N SER A 131 -39.73 -9.20 8.24
CA SER A 131 -39.42 -8.09 9.14
C SER A 131 -37.94 -8.10 9.49
N ALA A 132 -37.28 -6.95 9.30
CA ALA A 132 -35.87 -6.79 9.64
C ALA A 132 -35.67 -6.84 11.17
N PHE A 133 -34.73 -7.64 11.65
CA PHE A 133 -34.46 -7.74 13.09
C PHE A 133 -33.03 -7.40 13.50
N LEU A 134 -32.05 -7.63 12.62
CA LEU A 134 -30.65 -7.36 12.90
C LEU A 134 -29.95 -6.83 11.65
N GLU A 135 -29.19 -5.74 11.79
CA GLU A 135 -28.20 -5.29 10.80
C GLU A 135 -26.82 -5.77 11.25
N ILE A 136 -26.03 -6.29 10.32
CA ILE A 136 -24.66 -6.75 10.54
C ILE A 136 -23.69 -5.99 9.65
N GLN A 137 -22.48 -5.71 10.14
CA GLN A 137 -21.42 -5.09 9.35
C GLN A 137 -20.04 -5.62 9.76
N GLY A 138 -19.27 -6.04 8.76
CA GLY A 138 -17.87 -6.39 8.89
C GLY A 138 -17.02 -5.14 9.08
N ILE A 139 -16.30 -5.07 10.19
CA ILE A 139 -15.52 -3.87 10.56
C ILE A 139 -14.05 -4.15 10.71
N ARG A 140 -13.58 -5.31 10.22
CA ARG A 140 -12.16 -5.62 10.28
C ARG A 140 -11.37 -4.65 9.40
N ARG A 141 -10.14 -4.36 9.80
CA ARG A 141 -9.19 -3.55 9.03
C ARG A 141 -8.86 -4.08 7.63
N ALA A 142 -9.16 -5.34 7.30
CA ALA A 142 -8.94 -5.95 5.99
C ALA A 142 -9.68 -7.29 5.86
N ASP A 143 -9.79 -7.77 4.62
CA ASP A 143 -10.23 -9.13 4.28
C ASP A 143 -11.67 -9.45 4.66
N ASN A 144 -12.56 -8.45 4.69
CA ASN A 144 -13.98 -8.66 4.98
C ASN A 144 -14.68 -9.52 3.90
N ASN A 145 -14.17 -9.57 2.67
CA ASN A 145 -14.62 -10.51 1.64
C ASN A 145 -14.32 -11.97 1.97
N PHE A 146 -13.52 -12.24 3.00
CA PHE A 146 -13.27 -13.57 3.54
C PHE A 146 -14.10 -13.89 4.78
N THR A 147 -14.95 -12.97 5.23
CA THR A 147 -15.74 -13.11 6.45
C THR A 147 -17.15 -13.62 6.15
N THR A 148 -17.56 -14.67 6.85
CA THR A 148 -18.92 -15.22 6.86
C THR A 148 -19.53 -15.06 8.25
N VAL A 149 -20.81 -14.71 8.31
CA VAL A 149 -21.61 -14.66 9.55
C VAL A 149 -22.73 -15.69 9.44
N GLU A 150 -22.79 -16.60 10.39
CA GLU A 150 -23.83 -17.62 10.51
C GLU A 150 -24.72 -17.28 11.72
N PHE A 151 -26.01 -17.14 11.49
CA PHE A 151 -27.05 -17.02 12.49
C PHE A 151 -27.69 -18.39 12.70
N ARG A 152 -27.80 -18.82 13.96
CA ARG A 152 -28.37 -20.11 14.35
C ARG A 152 -29.41 -19.88 15.45
N PRO A 153 -30.71 -20.09 15.21
CA PRO A 153 -31.72 -19.99 16.26
C PRO A 153 -31.52 -21.12 17.29
N THR A 154 -31.69 -20.81 18.57
CA THR A 154 -31.58 -21.75 19.70
C THR A 154 -32.89 -21.91 20.48
N GLY A 155 -33.98 -21.31 19.99
CA GLY A 155 -35.34 -21.36 20.52
C GLY A 155 -36.16 -20.19 19.96
N ASP A 156 -37.31 -19.91 20.56
CA ASP A 156 -38.25 -18.89 20.03
C ASP A 156 -37.68 -17.46 20.03
N ALA A 157 -36.78 -17.14 20.97
CA ALA A 157 -36.22 -15.80 21.15
C ALA A 157 -34.68 -15.77 21.26
N GLY A 158 -34.04 -16.94 21.29
CA GLY A 158 -32.60 -17.09 21.46
C GLY A 158 -31.90 -17.46 20.16
N PHE A 159 -30.65 -17.04 20.01
CA PHE A 159 -29.80 -17.41 18.88
C PHE A 159 -28.31 -17.37 19.21
N THR A 160 -27.52 -17.95 18.32
CA THR A 160 -26.06 -17.89 18.28
C THR A 160 -25.63 -17.19 16.99
N LEU A 161 -24.57 -16.37 17.07
CA LEU A 161 -23.87 -15.83 15.91
C LEU A 161 -22.46 -16.40 15.82
N VAL A 162 -22.10 -16.98 14.67
CA VAL A 162 -20.74 -17.47 14.38
C VAL A 162 -20.10 -16.63 13.29
N VAL A 163 -18.98 -15.99 13.61
CA VAL A 163 -18.19 -15.18 12.68
C VAL A 163 -16.95 -15.96 12.30
N LYS A 164 -16.80 -16.26 11.00
CA LYS A 164 -15.66 -16.99 10.45
C LYS A 164 -14.91 -16.11 9.47
N ASN A 165 -13.58 -16.16 9.46
CA ASN A 165 -12.79 -15.60 8.37
C ASN A 165 -11.75 -16.61 7.90
N ASP A 166 -11.95 -17.10 6.69
CA ASP A 166 -11.19 -18.22 6.12
C ASP A 166 -9.71 -17.86 5.93
N LYS A 167 -9.46 -16.61 5.55
CA LYS A 167 -8.10 -16.13 5.26
C LYS A 167 -7.25 -16.00 6.52
N ASN A 168 -7.86 -15.55 7.61
CA ASN A 168 -7.17 -15.32 8.88
C ASN A 168 -7.30 -16.50 9.85
N LYS A 169 -7.89 -17.62 9.40
CA LYS A 169 -8.19 -18.80 10.22
C LYS A 169 -8.89 -18.45 11.53
N TYR A 170 -9.80 -17.47 11.45
CA TYR A 170 -10.51 -16.94 12.60
C TYR A 170 -11.90 -17.56 12.69
N THR A 171 -12.32 -17.91 13.90
CA THR A 171 -13.70 -18.28 14.21
C THR A 171 -14.03 -17.76 15.60
N LYS A 172 -15.18 -17.09 15.74
CA LYS A 172 -15.72 -16.66 17.02
C LYS A 172 -17.21 -16.92 17.06
N GLU A 173 -17.63 -17.56 18.13
CA GLU A 173 -19.02 -17.87 18.45
C GLU A 173 -19.49 -16.94 19.58
N TYR A 174 -20.70 -16.44 19.42
CA TYR A 174 -21.42 -15.60 20.38
C TYR A 174 -22.74 -16.29 20.68
N ASP A 175 -22.80 -16.97 21.83
CA ASP A 175 -23.95 -17.74 22.29
C ASP A 175 -24.89 -16.92 23.19
N ASP A 176 -26.04 -17.52 23.52
CA ASP A 176 -27.06 -16.98 24.42
C ASP A 176 -27.49 -15.56 24.05
N LEU A 177 -27.52 -15.27 22.74
CA LEU A 177 -27.93 -13.98 22.23
C LEU A 177 -29.46 -13.91 22.15
N THR A 178 -29.95 -12.73 22.46
CA THR A 178 -31.33 -12.31 22.19
C THR A 178 -31.29 -10.98 21.47
N VAL A 179 -32.41 -10.59 20.88
CA VAL A 179 -32.51 -9.28 20.23
C VAL A 179 -32.22 -8.14 21.20
N ASP A 180 -32.44 -8.31 22.50
CA ASP A 180 -32.23 -7.29 23.51
C ASP A 180 -30.76 -7.17 23.98
N ASN A 181 -30.00 -8.28 23.99
CA ASN A 181 -28.62 -8.27 24.48
C ASN A 181 -27.56 -8.15 23.36
N VAL A 182 -27.91 -8.46 22.11
CA VAL A 182 -26.94 -8.71 21.04
C VAL A 182 -26.01 -7.53 20.75
N GLU A 183 -26.54 -6.30 20.75
CA GLU A 183 -25.70 -5.09 20.58
C GLU A 183 -24.75 -4.91 21.75
N GLY A 184 -25.25 -5.05 22.99
CA GLY A 184 -24.44 -4.90 24.20
C GLY A 184 -23.33 -5.94 24.30
N THR A 185 -23.57 -7.16 23.79
CA THR A 185 -22.61 -8.27 23.78
C THR A 185 -21.57 -8.12 22.68
N ILE A 186 -21.99 -7.97 21.41
CA ILE A 186 -21.05 -7.95 20.28
C ILE A 186 -20.29 -6.63 20.22
N ASN A 187 -20.94 -5.51 20.50
CA ASN A 187 -20.32 -4.19 20.39
C ASN A 187 -19.58 -3.78 21.69
N GLN A 188 -19.48 -4.65 22.70
CA GLN A 188 -19.03 -4.28 24.06
C GLN A 188 -17.62 -3.66 24.09
N LYS A 189 -16.74 -3.98 23.12
CA LYS A 189 -15.36 -3.46 23.02
C LYS A 189 -14.88 -3.44 21.57
N ILE A 190 -15.50 -2.61 20.74
CA ILE A 190 -15.10 -2.48 19.32
C ILE A 190 -13.68 -1.92 19.21
N GLY A 191 -12.81 -2.64 18.48
CA GLY A 191 -11.43 -2.27 18.16
C GLY A 191 -10.98 -2.82 16.81
N PHE A 192 -9.69 -2.67 16.50
CA PHE A 192 -9.12 -3.03 15.18
C PHE A 192 -9.17 -4.54 14.86
N ASP A 193 -9.25 -5.38 15.89
CA ASP A 193 -9.34 -6.84 15.76
C ASP A 193 -10.80 -7.33 15.78
N SER A 194 -11.77 -6.43 15.95
CA SER A 194 -13.18 -6.77 15.84
C SER A 194 -13.54 -7.08 14.38
N TYR A 195 -14.25 -8.19 14.18
CA TYR A 195 -14.70 -8.61 12.86
C TYR A 195 -16.11 -8.11 12.54
N LEU A 196 -16.94 -7.90 13.54
CA LEU A 196 -18.38 -7.66 13.38
C LEU A 196 -18.85 -6.55 14.32
N VAL A 197 -19.76 -5.72 13.82
CA VAL A 197 -20.70 -4.94 14.62
C VAL A 197 -22.11 -5.30 14.21
N VAL A 198 -23.03 -5.12 15.15
CA VAL A 198 -24.46 -5.40 14.94
C VAL A 198 -25.31 -4.22 15.38
N ARG A 199 -26.46 -4.06 14.75
CA ARG A 199 -27.48 -3.10 15.16
C ARG A 199 -28.86 -3.75 15.25
N LYS A 200 -29.54 -3.59 16.37
CA LYS A 200 -30.91 -4.08 16.56
C LYS A 200 -31.87 -3.28 15.69
N LEU A 201 -32.75 -3.98 14.97
CA LEU A 201 -33.79 -3.35 14.13
C LEU A 201 -35.21 -3.73 14.54
N GLY A 202 -35.40 -4.93 15.10
CA GLY A 202 -36.72 -5.51 15.36
C GLY A 202 -36.83 -6.14 16.74
N LYS A 203 -37.81 -7.05 16.90
CA LYS A 203 -38.05 -7.82 18.14
C LYS A 203 -38.16 -9.33 17.89
N SER A 204 -38.66 -9.73 16.73
CA SER A 204 -38.70 -11.12 16.25
C SER A 204 -37.32 -11.55 15.74
N ILE A 205 -37.09 -12.85 15.65
CA ILE A 205 -35.91 -13.44 15.00
C ILE A 205 -36.35 -14.45 13.96
N ALA A 206 -35.47 -14.73 13.00
CA ALA A 206 -35.62 -15.91 12.16
C ALA A 206 -35.55 -17.20 12.99
N GLN A 207 -36.41 -18.15 12.67
CA GLN A 207 -36.47 -19.52 13.17
C GLN A 207 -35.70 -20.50 12.29
N THR A 208 -35.15 -20.03 11.16
CA THR A 208 -34.26 -20.81 10.30
C THR A 208 -32.82 -20.26 10.32
N PRO A 209 -31.79 -21.13 10.20
CA PRO A 209 -30.41 -20.67 10.10
C PRO A 209 -30.18 -19.78 8.88
N ILE A 210 -29.39 -18.71 9.05
CA ILE A 210 -29.03 -17.79 7.96
C ILE A 210 -27.51 -17.69 7.87
N THR A 211 -26.97 -17.80 6.67
CA THR A 211 -25.54 -17.59 6.41
C THR A 211 -25.34 -16.44 5.45
N LYS A 212 -24.54 -15.45 5.83
CA LYS A 212 -24.19 -14.29 5.00
C LYS A 212 -22.68 -14.22 4.77
N ARG A 213 -22.26 -14.09 3.51
CA ARG A 213 -20.89 -13.70 3.15
C ARG A 213 -20.84 -12.18 3.11
N LEU A 214 -19.92 -11.57 3.85
CA LEU A 214 -19.82 -10.12 3.89
C LEU A 214 -19.22 -9.59 2.58
N VAL A 215 -19.81 -8.51 2.07
CA VAL A 215 -19.37 -7.84 0.85
C VAL A 215 -18.63 -6.56 1.22
N PRO A 216 -17.34 -6.40 0.90
CA PRO A 216 -16.62 -5.17 1.22
C PRO A 216 -17.22 -3.94 0.54
N GLN A 217 -17.14 -2.79 1.20
CA GLN A 217 -17.42 -1.51 0.60
C GLN A 217 -16.31 -1.15 -0.39
N ARG A 218 -16.70 -0.54 -1.51
CA ARG A 218 -15.76 0.08 -2.42
C ARG A 218 -15.47 1.49 -1.96
N VAL A 219 -14.22 1.80 -1.68
CA VAL A 219 -13.80 3.08 -1.10
C VAL A 219 -12.61 3.61 -1.84
N THR A 220 -12.63 4.91 -2.16
CA THR A 220 -11.48 5.62 -2.68
C THR A 220 -10.58 6.06 -1.53
N LEU A 221 -9.51 5.31 -1.27
CA LEU A 221 -8.51 5.67 -0.27
C LEU A 221 -7.57 6.76 -0.81
N THR A 222 -8.11 7.96 -1.02
CA THR A 222 -7.45 9.04 -1.77
C THR A 222 -6.10 9.44 -1.16
N THR A 223 -5.96 9.41 0.16
CA THR A 223 -4.71 9.78 0.84
C THR A 223 -3.80 8.61 1.13
N PHE A 224 -4.20 7.38 0.78
CA PHE A 224 -3.41 6.18 1.05
C PHE A 224 -2.87 5.58 -0.23
N HIS A 225 -3.75 5.22 -1.19
CA HIS A 225 -3.31 4.55 -2.41
C HIS A 225 -2.84 5.51 -3.50
N THR A 226 -3.59 6.60 -3.69
CA THR A 226 -3.38 7.56 -4.78
C THR A 226 -1.97 8.14 -4.86
N PRO A 227 -1.32 8.65 -3.78
CA PRO A 227 0.01 9.27 -3.91
C PRO A 227 1.06 8.29 -4.43
N LYS A 228 0.98 7.01 -4.04
CA LYS A 228 1.90 5.97 -4.51
C LYS A 228 1.71 5.70 -6.01
N ILE A 229 0.47 5.50 -6.43
CA ILE A 229 0.13 5.29 -7.85
C ILE A 229 0.58 6.51 -8.66
N LEU A 230 0.17 7.70 -8.22
CA LEU A 230 0.36 8.94 -8.94
C LEU A 230 1.84 9.34 -9.05
N SER A 231 2.67 9.07 -8.03
CA SER A 231 4.11 9.34 -8.09
C SER A 231 4.77 8.67 -9.29
N ALA A 232 4.48 7.40 -9.54
CA ALA A 232 5.04 6.66 -10.69
C ALA A 232 4.55 7.25 -12.03
N LEU A 233 3.30 7.70 -12.09
CA LEU A 233 2.76 8.34 -13.28
C LEU A 233 3.42 9.70 -13.54
N ILE A 234 3.49 10.58 -12.54
CA ILE A 234 4.09 11.91 -12.73
C ILE A 234 5.60 11.79 -13.04
N ARG A 235 6.28 10.78 -12.50
CA ARG A 235 7.68 10.50 -12.85
C ARG A 235 7.87 10.24 -14.37
N PHE A 236 6.92 9.59 -15.03
CA PHE A 236 6.94 9.44 -16.49
C PHE A 236 6.95 10.82 -17.18
N VAL A 237 6.13 11.76 -16.70
CA VAL A 237 6.09 13.15 -17.22
C VAL A 237 7.44 13.84 -17.06
N VAL A 238 8.08 13.72 -15.90
CA VAL A 238 9.41 14.28 -15.63
C VAL A 238 10.43 13.74 -16.63
N ILE A 239 10.50 12.41 -16.79
CA ILE A 239 11.42 11.75 -17.72
C ILE A 239 11.21 12.21 -19.16
N VAL A 240 9.96 12.26 -19.62
CA VAL A 240 9.62 12.68 -20.99
C VAL A 240 10.07 14.11 -21.26
N ARG A 241 9.85 15.02 -20.30
CA ARG A 241 10.23 16.43 -20.43
C ARG A 241 11.74 16.65 -20.36
N GLU A 242 12.42 16.02 -19.39
CA GLU A 242 13.88 16.12 -19.24
C GLU A 242 14.63 15.57 -20.46
N ALA A 243 14.16 14.44 -21.01
CA ALA A 243 14.77 13.82 -22.18
C ALA A 243 14.23 14.37 -23.52
N GLN A 244 13.33 15.37 -23.50
CA GLN A 244 12.74 16.03 -24.66
C GLN A 244 12.13 15.06 -25.68
N LEU A 245 11.36 14.08 -25.19
CA LEU A 245 10.85 12.98 -26.02
C LEU A 245 9.49 13.34 -26.65
N ALA A 246 9.55 13.98 -27.83
CA ALA A 246 8.38 14.52 -28.52
C ALA A 246 7.23 13.51 -28.72
N GLU A 247 7.54 12.24 -28.97
CA GLU A 247 6.53 11.18 -29.17
C GLU A 247 5.61 10.98 -27.96
N TYR A 248 6.13 11.12 -26.74
CA TYR A 248 5.37 10.89 -25.51
C TYR A 248 4.78 12.18 -24.91
N GLN A 249 5.09 13.34 -25.51
CA GLN A 249 4.69 14.63 -24.96
C GLN A 249 3.17 14.79 -24.81
N PRO A 250 2.32 14.34 -25.77
CA PRO A 250 0.86 14.42 -25.61
C PRO A 250 0.34 13.68 -24.37
N LEU A 251 0.84 12.46 -24.12
CA LEU A 251 0.46 11.68 -22.93
C LEU A 251 0.99 12.34 -21.64
N ALA A 252 2.21 12.89 -21.70
CA ALA A 252 2.81 13.57 -20.56
C ALA A 252 2.03 14.83 -20.15
N ASP A 253 1.51 15.58 -21.12
CA ASP A 253 0.70 16.78 -20.85
C ASP A 253 -0.69 16.43 -20.31
N GLU A 254 -1.37 15.44 -20.90
CA GLU A 254 -2.64 14.92 -20.37
C GLU A 254 -2.48 14.45 -18.92
N LEU A 255 -1.40 13.72 -18.64
CA LEU A 255 -1.10 13.19 -17.32
C LEU A 255 -0.74 14.27 -16.30
N SER A 256 -0.06 15.34 -16.73
CA SER A 256 0.24 16.51 -15.88
C SER A 256 -1.05 17.17 -15.37
N ASP A 257 -2.02 17.40 -16.26
CA ASP A 257 -3.30 18.00 -15.88
C ASP A 257 -4.14 17.05 -15.03
N PHE A 258 -4.21 15.77 -15.43
CA PHE A 258 -4.86 14.72 -14.66
C PHE A 258 -4.33 14.62 -13.22
N ALA A 259 -3.01 14.67 -13.04
CA ALA A 259 -2.36 14.63 -11.74
C ALA A 259 -2.68 15.84 -10.88
N ARG A 260 -2.70 17.05 -11.48
CA ARG A 260 -3.09 18.28 -10.79
C ARG A 260 -4.49 18.17 -10.23
N GLU A 261 -5.46 17.73 -11.04
CA GLU A 261 -6.84 17.55 -10.61
C GLU A 261 -6.99 16.56 -9.45
N ILE A 262 -6.26 15.43 -9.50
CA ILE A 262 -6.28 14.44 -8.43
C ILE A 262 -5.71 15.01 -7.14
N VAL A 263 -4.53 15.65 -7.18
CA VAL A 263 -3.91 16.21 -5.97
C VAL A 263 -4.79 17.30 -5.35
N THR A 264 -5.39 18.15 -6.19
CA THR A 264 -6.32 19.18 -5.72
C THR A 264 -7.56 18.61 -5.05
N SER A 265 -8.06 17.43 -5.48
CA SER A 265 -9.28 16.85 -4.93
C SER A 265 -9.19 16.45 -3.45
N TYR A 266 -7.99 16.35 -2.88
CA TYR A 266 -7.76 16.03 -1.48
C TYR A 266 -6.91 17.06 -0.74
N ASP A 267 -6.75 18.25 -1.30
CA ASP A 267 -5.95 19.34 -0.71
C ASP A 267 -6.43 19.75 0.69
N ASN A 268 -7.72 19.61 0.96
CA ASN A 268 -8.33 19.92 2.26
C ASN A 268 -7.90 18.97 3.38
N LEU A 269 -7.27 17.84 3.06
CA LEU A 269 -6.75 16.87 4.03
C LEU A 269 -5.29 17.15 4.44
N TRP A 270 -4.64 18.14 3.82
CA TRP A 270 -3.31 18.62 4.18
C TRP A 270 -3.31 19.35 5.52
N ASN A 271 -2.36 19.02 6.39
CA ASN A 271 -2.07 19.75 7.61
C ASN A 271 -0.81 20.60 7.45
N LYS A 272 -0.89 21.88 7.80
CA LYS A 272 0.24 22.83 7.76
C LYS A 272 1.47 22.42 8.59
N LYS A 273 1.34 21.44 9.50
CA LYS A 273 2.45 20.85 10.25
C LYS A 273 3.30 19.86 9.46
N GLY A 274 2.93 19.52 8.22
CA GLY A 274 3.72 18.62 7.37
C GLY A 274 3.16 17.21 7.23
N TYR A 275 1.86 17.01 7.45
CA TYR A 275 1.25 15.68 7.35
C TYR A 275 -0.14 15.70 6.72
N ILE A 276 -0.66 14.51 6.40
CA ILE A 276 -1.98 14.32 5.78
C ILE A 276 -2.80 13.34 6.63
N ILE A 277 -4.12 13.57 6.70
CA ILE A 277 -5.06 12.65 7.35
C ILE A 277 -5.89 11.89 6.32
N ASN A 278 -6.33 10.68 6.68
CA ASN A 278 -7.33 9.97 5.89
C ASN A 278 -8.67 10.70 5.91
N HIS A 279 -9.43 10.58 4.82
CA HIS A 279 -10.74 11.24 4.75
C HIS A 279 -11.67 10.70 5.87
N PRO A 280 -12.21 11.57 6.77
CA PRO A 280 -12.87 11.14 8.00
C PRO A 280 -14.13 10.29 7.84
N LYS A 281 -14.80 10.40 6.69
CA LYS A 281 -16.10 9.73 6.46
C LYS A 281 -16.00 8.42 5.69
N LEU A 282 -14.80 7.93 5.38
CA LEU A 282 -14.66 6.70 4.61
C LEU A 282 -14.97 5.47 5.47
N ALA A 283 -15.52 4.43 4.85
CA ALA A 283 -15.68 3.10 5.44
C ALA A 283 -14.34 2.35 5.53
N TYR A 284 -13.44 2.93 6.30
CA TYR A 284 -12.03 2.58 6.39
C TYR A 284 -11.58 2.64 7.85
N ALA A 285 -10.79 1.64 8.25
CA ALA A 285 -10.35 1.50 9.63
C ALA A 285 -9.58 2.71 10.20
N PHE A 286 -8.88 3.44 9.33
CA PHE A 286 -8.04 4.57 9.73
C PHE A 286 -8.62 5.91 9.26
N ALA A 287 -9.91 5.98 8.92
CA ALA A 287 -10.58 7.21 8.50
C ALA A 287 -10.35 8.34 9.52
N GLY A 288 -9.94 9.52 9.06
CA GLY A 288 -9.72 10.71 9.90
C GLY A 288 -8.49 10.66 10.82
N VAL A 289 -7.68 9.61 10.72
CA VAL A 289 -6.39 9.48 11.41
C VAL A 289 -5.26 9.86 10.44
N GLU A 290 -4.14 10.33 10.97
CA GLU A 290 -2.93 10.62 10.18
C GLU A 290 -2.46 9.39 9.38
N VAL A 291 -1.96 9.62 8.16
CA VAL A 291 -1.35 8.54 7.37
C VAL A 291 0.01 8.15 7.98
N PRO A 292 0.38 6.86 8.02
CA PRO A 292 1.70 6.42 8.53
C PRO A 292 2.86 6.96 7.70
N PHE A 293 4.09 6.88 8.22
CA PHE A 293 5.24 7.54 7.61
C PHE A 293 5.60 7.03 6.22
N ASN A 294 5.46 5.74 5.97
CA ASN A 294 5.63 5.15 4.64
C ASN A 294 4.67 5.76 3.59
N ILE A 295 3.41 5.96 3.95
CA ILE A 295 2.41 6.59 3.07
C ILE A 295 2.63 8.09 2.97
N LEU A 296 3.06 8.74 4.06
CA LEU A 296 3.44 10.15 4.03
C LEU A 296 4.63 10.40 3.10
N ALA A 297 5.58 9.46 3.04
CA ALA A 297 6.70 9.51 2.11
C ALA A 297 6.24 9.39 0.64
N ASP A 298 5.26 8.53 0.34
CA ASP A 298 4.65 8.48 -0.99
C ASP A 298 3.99 9.82 -1.38
N HIS A 299 3.41 10.57 -0.43
CA HIS A 299 2.95 11.96 -0.69
C HIS A 299 4.12 12.93 -0.94
N GLY A 300 5.21 12.78 -0.19
CA GLY A 300 6.44 13.55 -0.41
C GLY A 300 6.96 13.38 -1.84
N ARG A 301 7.05 12.13 -2.32
CA ARG A 301 7.41 11.81 -3.72
C ARG A 301 6.44 12.45 -4.72
N CYS A 302 5.14 12.32 -4.46
CA CYS A 302 4.12 12.92 -5.32
C CYS A 302 4.31 14.44 -5.42
N TYR A 303 4.55 15.14 -4.31
CA TYR A 303 4.77 16.59 -4.33
C TYR A 303 6.09 16.99 -4.98
N LEU A 304 7.16 16.20 -4.81
CA LEU A 304 8.41 16.42 -5.53
C LEU A 304 8.18 16.38 -7.05
N TYR A 305 7.56 15.31 -7.55
CA TYR A 305 7.33 15.20 -8.99
C TYR A 305 6.31 16.23 -9.51
N MET A 306 5.29 16.57 -8.72
CA MET A 306 4.39 17.68 -9.08
C MET A 306 5.16 18.99 -9.19
N TYR A 307 6.08 19.30 -8.27
CA TYR A 307 6.92 20.49 -8.35
C TYR A 307 7.80 20.49 -9.61
N LEU A 308 8.49 19.38 -9.90
CA LEU A 308 9.34 19.27 -11.09
C LEU A 308 8.55 19.50 -12.39
N VAL A 309 7.31 19.01 -12.45
CA VAL A 309 6.42 19.14 -13.61
C VAL A 309 5.79 20.53 -13.72
N THR A 310 5.35 21.13 -12.62
CA THR A 310 4.54 22.36 -12.68
C THR A 310 5.27 23.63 -12.27
N GLN A 311 6.42 23.51 -11.59
CA GLN A 311 7.15 24.61 -10.94
C GLN A 311 6.27 25.40 -9.95
N ASP A 312 5.22 24.76 -9.39
CA ASP A 312 4.36 25.38 -8.38
C ASP A 312 4.99 25.20 -6.99
N GLU A 313 5.51 26.29 -6.45
CA GLU A 313 6.12 26.42 -5.13
C GLU A 313 5.26 25.88 -3.97
N LYS A 314 3.94 25.77 -4.14
CA LYS A 314 3.07 25.10 -3.16
C LYS A 314 3.52 23.67 -2.91
N TYR A 315 3.90 22.93 -3.96
CA TYR A 315 4.30 21.53 -3.83
C TYR A 315 5.67 21.41 -3.18
N LEU A 316 6.64 22.26 -3.54
CA LEU A 316 7.95 22.30 -2.88
C LEU A 316 7.81 22.59 -1.38
N LYS A 317 7.02 23.59 -1.00
CA LYS A 317 6.76 23.91 0.42
C LYS A 317 6.14 22.74 1.18
N ARG A 318 5.30 21.93 0.54
CA ARG A 318 4.72 20.73 1.18
C ARG A 318 5.75 19.61 1.29
N LEU A 319 6.56 19.39 0.26
CA LEU A 319 7.70 18.47 0.28
C LEU A 319 8.66 18.80 1.43
N ASP A 320 9.02 20.08 1.59
CA ASP A 320 9.88 20.55 2.69
C ASP A 320 9.28 20.23 4.06
N LYS A 321 7.98 20.48 4.24
CA LYS A 321 7.31 20.18 5.50
C LYS A 321 7.18 18.69 5.77
N ILE A 322 6.94 17.86 4.75
CA ILE A 322 6.90 16.40 4.89
C ILE A 322 8.28 15.87 5.25
N SER A 323 9.31 16.26 4.50
CA SER A 323 10.68 15.78 4.74
C SER A 323 11.17 16.19 6.13
N ASP A 324 10.96 17.44 6.53
CA ASP A 324 11.26 17.91 7.89
C ASP A 324 10.53 17.09 8.96
N PHE A 325 9.24 16.85 8.76
CA PHE A 325 8.40 16.11 9.70
C PHE A 325 8.84 14.65 9.86
N ILE A 326 9.10 13.96 8.74
CA ILE A 326 9.58 12.57 8.74
C ILE A 326 10.95 12.50 9.41
N PHE A 327 11.92 13.28 8.96
CA PHE A 327 13.31 13.12 9.41
C PHE A 327 13.54 13.56 10.86
N LYS A 328 12.82 14.58 11.35
CA LYS A 328 12.85 14.94 12.78
C LYS A 328 12.22 13.89 13.69
N SER A 329 11.42 12.96 13.15
CA SER A 329 10.84 11.87 13.94
C SER A 329 11.83 10.74 14.25
N TYR A 330 12.95 10.70 13.52
CA TYR A 330 13.98 9.69 13.71
C TYR A 330 14.72 9.94 15.02
N ARG A 331 14.96 8.87 15.79
CA ARG A 331 15.61 8.93 17.09
C ARG A 331 16.81 8.01 17.14
N GLU A 332 17.86 8.40 17.85
CA GLU A 332 19.01 7.54 18.11
C GLU A 332 18.90 6.95 19.52
N LYS A 333 19.14 5.65 19.65
CA LYS A 333 19.20 4.94 20.93
C LYS A 333 20.16 3.77 20.82
N ASP A 334 21.11 3.67 21.76
CA ASP A 334 22.08 2.57 21.85
C ASP A 334 22.84 2.31 20.54
N GLY A 335 23.24 3.39 19.84
CA GLY A 335 23.95 3.34 18.55
C GLY A 335 23.08 2.94 17.36
N LYS A 336 21.77 2.75 17.55
CA LYS A 336 20.80 2.40 16.52
C LYS A 336 19.86 3.57 16.24
N LEU A 337 19.41 3.71 15.01
CA LEU A 337 18.29 4.58 14.74
C LEU A 337 16.96 3.84 14.95
N ILE A 338 16.03 4.52 15.59
CA ILE A 338 14.71 4.08 15.95
C ILE A 338 13.73 4.93 15.15
N ILE A 339 13.07 4.28 14.19
CA ILE A 339 12.04 4.89 13.36
C ILE A 339 10.70 4.28 13.76
N PRO A 340 9.76 5.06 14.30
CA PRO A 340 8.40 4.57 14.50
C PRO A 340 7.69 4.44 13.15
N TYR A 341 6.84 3.42 12.98
CA TYR A 341 5.99 3.29 11.78
C TYR A 341 4.93 4.41 11.67
N ALA A 342 4.40 4.82 12.82
CA ALA A 342 3.27 5.73 12.93
C ALA A 342 3.59 6.95 13.80
N TYR A 343 2.73 7.97 13.72
CA TYR A 343 2.73 9.15 14.60
C TYR A 343 1.30 9.57 14.94
N GLY A 344 1.17 10.66 15.72
CA GLY A 344 -0.12 11.25 16.05
C GLY A 344 -1.04 10.25 16.76
N LYS A 345 -2.33 10.29 16.45
CA LYS A 345 -3.32 9.38 17.05
C LYS A 345 -3.07 7.93 16.67
N PHE A 346 -2.52 7.68 15.47
CA PHE A 346 -2.20 6.33 15.07
C PHE A 346 -1.11 5.71 15.96
N TYR A 347 -0.18 6.51 16.47
CA TYR A 347 0.87 6.07 17.39
C TYR A 347 0.44 6.12 18.86
N SER A 348 -0.22 7.20 19.30
CA SER A 348 -0.58 7.40 20.71
C SER A 348 -1.81 6.62 21.15
N GLY A 349 -2.68 6.26 20.20
CA GLY A 349 -4.02 5.77 20.49
C GLY A 349 -5.01 6.90 20.81
N TRP A 350 -6.26 6.51 21.00
CA TRP A 350 -7.37 7.38 21.41
C TRP A 350 -8.41 6.61 22.20
N THR A 351 -9.19 7.33 23.01
CA THR A 351 -10.34 6.80 23.76
C THR A 351 -11.56 7.66 23.54
N ASN A 352 -12.75 7.03 23.58
CA ASN A 352 -14.06 7.68 23.43
C ASN A 352 -14.13 8.69 22.27
N CYS A 353 -13.56 8.34 21.12
CA CYS A 353 -13.53 9.25 19.97
C CYS A 353 -14.74 9.04 19.07
N ASP A 354 -15.68 9.98 19.10
CA ASP A 354 -16.88 9.94 18.24
C ASP A 354 -16.58 10.21 16.76
N LYS A 355 -15.37 10.68 16.44
CA LYS A 355 -14.95 10.98 15.06
C LYS A 355 -14.61 9.73 14.25
N TYR A 356 -14.46 8.57 14.90
CA TYR A 356 -13.96 7.34 14.29
C TYR A 356 -14.95 6.19 14.47
N HIS A 357 -14.91 5.24 13.54
CA HIS A 357 -15.70 4.02 13.69
C HIS A 357 -15.26 3.21 14.93
N TYR A 358 -13.95 3.18 15.21
CA TYR A 358 -13.42 2.63 16.46
C TYR A 358 -13.32 3.73 17.51
N ARG A 359 -14.09 3.61 18.59
CA ARG A 359 -14.06 4.59 19.69
C ARG A 359 -12.76 4.53 20.49
N ASN A 360 -12.11 3.38 20.52
CA ASN A 360 -10.90 3.12 21.28
C ASN A 360 -9.82 2.45 20.42
N HIS A 361 -8.57 2.91 20.54
CA HIS A 361 -7.39 2.30 19.93
C HIS A 361 -6.18 2.54 20.83
N SER A 362 -5.34 1.53 21.05
CA SER A 362 -4.15 1.63 21.92
C SER A 362 -2.95 2.33 21.28
N GLY A 363 -3.02 2.60 19.96
CA GLY A 363 -1.91 3.12 19.19
C GLY A 363 -0.94 2.01 18.73
N SER A 364 -0.25 2.30 17.64
CA SER A 364 0.73 1.44 17.00
C SER A 364 2.15 1.92 17.31
N LYS A 365 2.79 1.28 18.29
CA LYS A 365 4.12 1.66 18.81
C LYS A 365 5.26 0.75 18.31
N HIS A 366 5.01 -0.05 17.27
CA HIS A 366 6.06 -0.89 16.69
C HIS A 366 7.06 -0.06 15.89
N LEU A 367 8.28 -0.60 15.79
CA LEU A 367 9.33 -0.07 14.94
C LEU A 367 8.97 -0.28 13.48
N GLU A 368 9.40 0.66 12.65
CA GLU A 368 9.27 0.55 11.21
C GLU A 368 10.03 -0.69 10.70
N ASP A 369 9.37 -1.44 9.83
CA ASP A 369 9.93 -2.64 9.21
C ASP A 369 10.39 -2.38 7.79
N ASN A 370 11.31 -3.21 7.31
CA ASN A 370 11.90 -3.08 5.99
C ASN A 370 10.92 -3.35 4.84
N SER A 371 9.73 -3.91 5.10
CA SER A 371 8.68 -4.02 4.08
C SER A 371 8.02 -2.67 3.83
N HIS A 372 7.63 -1.98 4.90
CA HIS A 372 6.98 -0.67 4.82
C HIS A 372 7.99 0.46 4.49
N TYR A 373 9.23 0.37 5.00
CA TYR A 373 10.26 1.39 4.79
C TYR A 373 10.70 1.55 3.33
N THR A 374 10.42 0.58 2.46
CA THR A 374 10.70 0.66 1.01
C THR A 374 10.12 1.94 0.37
N ALA A 375 8.95 2.41 0.82
CA ALA A 375 8.36 3.66 0.35
C ALA A 375 9.19 4.89 0.77
N GLN A 376 9.71 4.89 1.99
CA GLN A 376 10.63 5.94 2.46
C GLN A 376 11.97 5.89 1.75
N ILE A 377 12.49 4.72 1.40
CA ILE A 377 13.73 4.59 0.62
C ILE A 377 13.57 5.22 -0.75
N MET A 378 12.46 4.96 -1.44
CA MET A 378 12.18 5.60 -2.72
C MET A 378 12.07 7.13 -2.58
N PHE A 379 11.43 7.60 -1.51
CA PHE A 379 11.34 9.03 -1.21
C PHE A 379 12.71 9.67 -0.96
N ILE A 380 13.54 9.02 -0.15
CA ILE A 380 14.94 9.40 0.11
C ILE A 380 15.72 9.45 -1.19
N TYR A 381 15.64 8.39 -2.00
CA TYR A 381 16.34 8.30 -3.28
C TYR A 381 15.98 9.48 -4.18
N ASP A 382 14.70 9.77 -4.35
CA ASP A 382 14.25 10.88 -5.19
C ASP A 382 14.72 12.23 -4.64
N MET A 383 14.66 12.46 -3.33
CA MET A 383 15.19 13.68 -2.73
C MET A 383 16.71 13.83 -2.94
N MET A 384 17.47 12.75 -2.77
CA MET A 384 18.92 12.78 -3.01
C MET A 384 19.26 12.99 -4.49
N LYS A 385 18.51 12.35 -5.39
CA LYS A 385 18.71 12.45 -6.85
C LYS A 385 18.49 13.87 -7.36
N TYR A 386 17.46 14.55 -6.87
CA TYR A 386 17.06 15.88 -7.33
C TYR A 386 17.53 17.02 -6.40
N GLU A 387 18.24 16.70 -5.31
CA GLU A 387 18.77 17.68 -4.34
C GLU A 387 17.68 18.60 -3.73
N TYR A 388 16.52 18.03 -3.39
CA TYR A 388 15.41 18.75 -2.76
C TYR A 388 15.06 18.24 -1.36
N GLY A 389 14.37 19.10 -0.60
CA GLY A 389 13.91 18.82 0.75
C GLY A 389 15.03 18.85 1.79
N TYR A 390 14.71 18.44 3.03
CA TYR A 390 15.66 18.45 4.15
C TYR A 390 16.68 17.30 4.13
N ILE A 391 16.95 16.67 2.97
CA ILE A 391 17.72 15.44 2.91
C ILE A 391 19.21 15.63 3.25
N ASP A 392 19.82 16.77 2.92
CA ASP A 392 21.26 16.95 3.12
C ASP A 392 21.68 16.90 4.59
N THR A 393 20.80 17.33 5.50
CA THR A 393 21.05 17.22 6.95
C THR A 393 20.98 15.77 7.47
N PHE A 394 20.31 14.89 6.73
CA PHE A 394 20.02 13.52 7.14
C PHE A 394 20.64 12.45 6.25
N ARG A 395 21.33 12.83 5.16
CA ARG A 395 21.93 11.93 4.17
C ARG A 395 22.77 10.86 4.83
N ASP A 396 23.76 11.25 5.63
CA ASP A 396 24.66 10.32 6.30
C ASP A 396 23.94 9.42 7.32
N LYS A 397 22.95 9.97 8.02
CA LYS A 397 22.11 9.21 8.95
C LYS A 397 21.29 8.15 8.23
N VAL A 398 20.75 8.48 7.06
CA VAL A 398 19.99 7.56 6.23
C VAL A 398 20.86 6.50 5.57
N LEU A 399 22.10 6.82 5.18
CA LEU A 399 23.02 5.80 4.70
C LEU A 399 23.43 4.85 5.84
N THR A 400 23.69 5.40 7.03
CA THR A 400 23.97 4.64 8.25
C THR A 400 22.81 3.68 8.60
N LEU A 401 21.56 4.15 8.49
CA LEU A 401 20.36 3.34 8.71
C LEU A 401 20.33 2.05 7.92
N LEU A 402 20.68 2.16 6.65
CA LEU A 402 20.57 1.05 5.72
C LEU A 402 21.64 0.03 6.06
N GLN A 403 22.86 0.47 6.39
CA GLN A 403 23.93 -0.40 6.85
C GLN A 403 23.57 -1.18 8.12
N GLN A 404 22.85 -0.55 9.07
CA GLN A 404 22.42 -1.22 10.31
C GLN A 404 21.44 -2.39 10.08
N SER A 405 20.64 -2.32 9.01
CA SER A 405 19.72 -3.39 8.64
C SER A 405 20.38 -4.53 7.84
N LEU A 406 21.60 -4.34 7.34
CA LEU A 406 22.32 -5.36 6.58
C LEU A 406 22.91 -6.40 7.53
N ARG A 407 22.63 -7.68 7.25
CA ARG A 407 23.18 -8.85 7.92
C ARG A 407 24.00 -9.68 6.94
N GLN A 408 24.73 -10.65 7.48
CA GLN A 408 25.49 -11.59 6.66
C GLN A 408 24.56 -12.42 5.76
N ASP A 409 23.40 -12.83 6.28
CA ASP A 409 22.41 -13.71 5.67
C ASP A 409 21.24 -12.99 4.97
N GLY A 410 21.16 -11.66 5.08
CA GLY A 410 20.03 -10.91 4.53
C GLY A 410 19.90 -9.48 5.00
N ILE A 411 18.70 -8.92 4.85
CA ILE A 411 18.29 -7.67 5.49
C ILE A 411 17.42 -8.03 6.69
N SER A 412 17.63 -7.42 7.85
CA SER A 412 16.78 -7.60 9.04
C SER A 412 15.31 -7.29 8.74
N TYR A 413 14.39 -7.78 9.57
CA TYR A 413 12.98 -7.41 9.44
C TYR A 413 12.75 -5.94 9.84
N TYR A 414 13.31 -5.50 10.96
CA TYR A 414 13.22 -4.10 11.40
C TYR A 414 14.44 -3.29 10.96
N ILE A 415 14.25 -1.99 10.72
CA ILE A 415 15.31 -1.11 10.21
C ILE A 415 16.50 -1.00 11.17
N ASP A 416 16.25 -1.01 12.47
CA ASP A 416 17.28 -0.90 13.52
C ASP A 416 18.20 -2.14 13.64
N GLY A 417 18.13 -3.04 12.66
CA GLY A 417 18.87 -4.30 12.64
C GLY A 417 18.29 -5.38 13.55
N SER A 418 17.17 -5.16 14.23
CA SER A 418 16.57 -6.14 15.16
C SER A 418 15.59 -7.13 14.49
N GLY A 419 15.13 -8.11 15.28
CA GLY A 419 14.16 -9.14 14.90
C GLY A 419 14.80 -10.40 14.30
N ASP A 420 14.15 -11.55 14.49
CA ASP A 420 14.75 -12.86 14.11
C ASP A 420 14.45 -13.26 12.66
N ARG A 421 13.74 -12.42 11.92
CA ARG A 421 13.36 -12.64 10.52
C ARG A 421 14.18 -11.73 9.61
N THR A 422 14.37 -12.18 8.37
CA THR A 422 14.93 -11.36 7.29
C THR A 422 13.86 -10.92 6.31
N PHE A 423 14.07 -9.76 5.67
CA PHE A 423 13.24 -9.24 4.59
C PHE A 423 14.10 -8.89 3.37
N ASN A 424 14.67 -9.92 2.76
CA ASN A 424 15.54 -9.81 1.58
C ASN A 424 14.94 -9.09 0.35
N PRO A 425 13.60 -9.07 0.13
CA PRO A 425 12.99 -8.21 -0.89
C PRO A 425 13.40 -6.73 -0.83
N ALA A 426 13.70 -6.19 0.36
CA ALA A 426 14.13 -4.79 0.50
C ALA A 426 15.46 -4.48 -0.21
N ALA A 427 16.31 -5.48 -0.48
CA ALA A 427 17.57 -5.28 -1.21
C ALA A 427 17.35 -4.65 -2.59
N GLY A 428 16.17 -4.90 -3.17
CA GLY A 428 15.72 -4.26 -4.40
C GLY A 428 15.67 -2.73 -4.31
N PHE A 429 15.16 -2.21 -3.21
CA PHE A 429 15.01 -0.77 -3.01
C PHE A 429 16.32 -0.14 -2.52
N TYR A 430 17.05 -0.85 -1.67
CA TYR A 430 18.33 -0.39 -1.15
C TYR A 430 19.36 -0.15 -2.24
N ILE A 431 19.30 -0.94 -3.34
CA ILE A 431 20.26 -0.75 -4.42
C ILE A 431 20.17 0.65 -5.03
N LEU A 432 18.99 1.29 -5.01
CA LEU A 432 18.82 2.63 -5.58
C LEU A 432 19.77 3.64 -4.93
N LEU A 433 20.15 3.39 -3.67
CA LEU A 433 21.00 4.26 -2.89
C LEU A 433 22.49 3.96 -3.06
N THR A 434 22.88 2.96 -3.85
CA THR A 434 24.30 2.59 -4.00
C THR A 434 25.10 3.62 -4.79
N MET A 435 24.43 4.49 -5.56
CA MET A 435 25.10 5.65 -6.15
C MET A 435 25.57 6.67 -5.11
N PHE A 436 25.01 6.62 -3.90
CA PHE A 436 25.38 7.48 -2.77
C PHE A 436 26.22 6.73 -1.73
N ASP A 437 26.07 5.40 -1.63
CA ASP A 437 26.87 4.53 -0.76
C ASP A 437 27.25 3.20 -1.43
N PRO A 438 28.47 3.09 -2.00
CA PRO A 438 28.95 1.87 -2.62
C PRO A 438 29.00 0.65 -1.68
N ALA A 439 29.06 0.84 -0.35
CA ALA A 439 29.09 -0.28 0.59
C ALA A 439 27.77 -1.08 0.59
N LEU A 440 26.65 -0.42 0.30
CA LEU A 440 25.35 -1.08 0.13
C LEU A 440 25.32 -2.02 -1.08
N GLN A 441 26.14 -1.75 -2.11
CA GLN A 441 26.07 -2.44 -3.38
C GLN A 441 26.40 -3.91 -3.24
N GLN A 442 27.55 -4.22 -2.64
CA GLN A 442 28.02 -5.60 -2.51
C GLN A 442 27.05 -6.45 -1.69
N ALA A 443 26.48 -5.88 -0.62
CA ALA A 443 25.50 -6.56 0.21
C ALA A 443 24.19 -6.83 -0.56
N CYS A 444 23.65 -5.82 -1.26
CA CYS A 444 22.43 -5.96 -2.04
C CYS A 444 22.59 -6.95 -3.21
N GLU A 445 23.70 -6.87 -3.95
CA GLU A 445 23.99 -7.78 -5.07
C GLU A 445 24.08 -9.24 -4.59
N ARG A 446 24.75 -9.49 -3.45
CA ARG A 446 24.82 -10.83 -2.84
C ARG A 446 23.42 -11.35 -2.50
N ILE A 447 22.60 -10.53 -1.85
CA ILE A 447 21.24 -10.92 -1.44
C ILE A 447 20.36 -11.20 -2.65
N VAL A 448 20.36 -10.32 -3.65
CA VAL A 448 19.58 -10.50 -4.90
C VAL A 448 20.04 -11.74 -5.66
N HIS A 449 21.34 -11.97 -5.76
CA HIS A 449 21.88 -13.18 -6.38
C HIS A 449 21.41 -14.45 -5.65
N ASN A 450 21.46 -14.48 -4.32
CA ASN A 450 21.01 -15.63 -3.54
C ASN A 450 19.50 -15.90 -3.72
N LEU A 451 18.68 -14.85 -3.77
CA LEU A 451 17.25 -14.98 -4.08
C LEU A 451 17.02 -15.59 -5.47
N ALA A 452 17.79 -15.16 -6.47
CA ALA A 452 17.70 -15.71 -7.82
C ALA A 452 18.13 -17.18 -7.91
N LEU A 453 19.08 -17.62 -7.09
CA LEU A 453 19.51 -19.02 -7.02
C LEU A 453 18.49 -19.93 -6.33
N GLN A 454 17.89 -19.47 -5.22
CA GLN A 454 16.88 -20.25 -4.49
C GLN A 454 15.68 -20.60 -5.37
N ASP A 455 15.28 -19.69 -6.27
CA ASP A 455 14.16 -19.91 -7.18
C ASP A 455 14.45 -20.98 -8.25
N ARG A 456 15.71 -21.07 -8.71
CA ARG A 456 16.13 -22.10 -9.69
C ARG A 456 16.13 -23.53 -9.13
N ALA A 457 16.20 -23.70 -7.81
CA ALA A 457 16.28 -25.01 -7.17
C ALA A 457 14.94 -25.76 -7.09
N GLY A 458 13.83 -25.20 -7.60
CA GLY A 458 12.61 -25.96 -7.85
C GLY A 458 11.87 -26.47 -6.61
N THR A 459 12.02 -25.84 -5.44
CA THR A 459 11.38 -26.25 -4.17
C THR A 459 9.84 -26.17 -4.15
N GLY A 460 9.18 -25.82 -5.28
CA GLY A 460 7.71 -25.83 -5.43
C GLY A 460 6.98 -24.72 -4.67
N GLU A 461 7.56 -24.26 -3.57
CA GLU A 461 7.29 -22.97 -2.94
C GLU A 461 8.08 -21.89 -3.68
N LEU A 462 7.57 -21.50 -4.85
CA LEU A 462 7.85 -20.18 -5.41
C LEU A 462 7.49 -19.18 -4.31
N LEU A 463 8.52 -18.70 -3.60
CA LEU A 463 8.40 -17.56 -2.71
C LEU A 463 7.63 -16.50 -3.51
N PRO A 464 6.51 -15.97 -3.00
CA PRO A 464 5.80 -14.88 -3.63
C PRO A 464 6.73 -13.69 -3.49
N ILE A 465 7.64 -13.58 -4.42
CA ILE A 465 8.52 -12.44 -4.63
C ILE A 465 7.70 -11.34 -5.37
N SER A 466 6.38 -11.56 -5.54
CA SER A 466 5.41 -10.48 -5.50
C SER A 466 5.51 -9.70 -4.19
N ASN A 467 6.14 -10.20 -3.12
CA ASN A 467 6.45 -9.46 -1.88
C ASN A 467 7.51 -8.38 -2.01
N VAL A 468 8.14 -8.24 -3.18
CA VAL A 468 8.86 -7.01 -3.55
C VAL A 468 7.87 -5.92 -4.01
N MET A 469 6.58 -6.26 -4.08
CA MET A 469 5.46 -5.31 -4.19
C MET A 469 4.21 -5.62 -3.32
N LEU A 470 4.15 -6.73 -2.57
CA LEU A 470 2.94 -7.20 -1.87
C LEU A 470 3.29 -8.01 -0.63
N MET A 471 3.21 -7.41 0.55
CA MET A 471 3.06 -8.08 1.84
C MET A 471 2.45 -9.50 1.73
N ARG A 472 3.20 -10.55 2.13
CA ARG A 472 2.59 -11.84 2.53
C ARG A 472 1.75 -11.57 3.78
N GLY A 473 0.65 -12.31 3.89
CA GLY A 473 -0.39 -12.16 4.91
C GLY A 473 0.13 -11.86 6.31
N TRP A 474 -0.52 -10.86 6.90
CA TRP A 474 -0.84 -10.86 8.33
C TRP A 474 -1.82 -11.98 8.63
#